data_AF-A0A1I2RZU1-F1
#
_entry.id   AF-A0A1I2RZU1-F1
#
_cell.length_a   1.000
_cell.length_b   1.000
_cell.length_c   1.000
_cell.angle_alpha   90.00
_cell.angle_beta   90.00
_cell.angle_gamma   90.00
#
_symmetry.space_group_name_H-M   'P 1'
#
loop_
_entity.id
_entity.type
_entity.pdbx_description
1 polymer ?
#
loop_
_entity_poly.entity_id
_entity_poly.type
_entity_poly.pdbx_seq_one_letter_code
_entity_poly.pdbx_strand_id
1 'polypeptide(L)'
;MKDWSLVTYVVNNDLTLVTHNSRDFRGEGPAQPGGLHAQQEIHAGLICINSVFSMDFERQRRLFGYLLDELMLHPDLVNQALEIFEDENCEVSISHYEIPVA
;
A
#
# COMPACT_ATOMS: atom_id res chain seq x y z
N MET A 1 7.99 1.41 -16.81
CA MET A 1 8.93 2.00 -15.82
C MET A 1 9.36 0.88 -14.88
N LYS A 2 10.59 0.88 -14.36
CA LYS A 2 11.02 -0.13 -13.37
C LYS A 2 10.64 0.33 -11.97
N ASP A 3 10.41 -0.58 -11.04
CA ASP A 3 9.84 -0.27 -9.72
C ASP A 3 10.71 0.71 -8.90
N TRP A 4 12.04 0.60 -8.99
CA TRP A 4 12.95 1.56 -8.35
C TRP A 4 12.84 2.98 -8.91
N SER A 5 12.52 3.12 -10.20
CA SER A 5 12.34 4.44 -10.82
C SER A 5 10.97 5.01 -10.45
N LEU A 6 9.99 4.13 -10.24
CA LEU A 6 8.64 4.49 -9.81
C LEU A 6 8.64 5.01 -8.38
N VAL A 7 9.29 4.34 -7.43
CA VAL A 7 9.32 4.80 -6.03
C VAL A 7 9.96 6.19 -5.92
N THR A 8 11.09 6.43 -6.61
CA THR A 8 11.75 7.74 -6.63
C THR A 8 10.86 8.82 -7.24
N TYR A 9 10.15 8.50 -8.34
CA TYR A 9 9.20 9.44 -8.94
C TYR A 9 8.06 9.80 -7.98
N VAL A 10 7.47 8.79 -7.33
CA VAL A 10 6.36 8.97 -6.39
C VAL A 10 6.79 9.84 -5.21
N VAL A 11 7.91 9.52 -4.57
CA VAL A 11 8.46 10.29 -3.43
C VAL A 11 8.78 11.72 -3.81
N ASN A 12 9.46 11.94 -4.94
CA ASN A 12 9.85 13.29 -5.37
C ASN A 12 8.67 14.20 -5.76
N ASN A 13 7.48 13.65 -5.95
CA ASN A 13 6.28 14.39 -6.32
C ASN A 13 5.21 14.36 -5.21
N ASP A 14 5.57 13.95 -3.99
CA ASP A 14 4.67 13.86 -2.82
C ASP A 14 3.41 13.03 -3.12
N LEU A 15 3.55 11.97 -3.92
CA LEU A 15 2.45 11.10 -4.29
C LEU A 15 2.37 9.89 -3.34
N THR A 16 1.16 9.44 -3.07
CA THR A 16 0.92 8.14 -2.43
C THR A 16 0.80 7.07 -3.50
N LEU A 17 1.60 6.00 -3.42
CA LEU A 17 1.49 4.88 -4.37
C LEU A 17 0.38 3.93 -3.93
N VAL A 18 -0.54 3.60 -4.83
CA VAL A 18 -1.49 2.49 -4.66
C VAL A 18 -1.04 1.32 -5.53
N THR A 19 -0.84 0.14 -4.95
CA THR A 19 -0.27 -1.01 -5.66
C THR A 19 -0.84 -2.35 -5.20
N HIS A 20 -0.88 -3.32 -6.10
CA HIS A 20 -1.05 -4.74 -5.77
C HIS A 20 0.30 -5.50 -5.74
N ASN A 21 1.41 -4.82 -6.09
CA ASN A 21 2.76 -5.36 -5.97
C ASN A 21 3.31 -5.07 -4.58
N SER A 22 2.57 -5.49 -3.55
CA SER A 22 2.84 -5.12 -2.16
C SER A 22 4.20 -5.62 -1.70
N ARG A 23 4.62 -6.81 -2.13
CA ARG A 23 5.89 -7.41 -1.67
C ARG A 23 7.11 -6.55 -2.01
N ASP A 24 7.20 -6.03 -3.23
CA ASP A 24 8.37 -5.26 -3.65
C ASP A 24 8.41 -3.87 -3.00
N PHE A 25 7.25 -3.23 -2.84
CA PHE A 25 7.19 -1.86 -2.31
C PHE A 25 7.15 -1.80 -0.79
N ARG A 26 6.46 -2.73 -0.12
CA ARG A 26 6.32 -2.81 1.34
C ARG A 26 7.35 -3.73 1.97
N GLY A 27 7.57 -4.93 1.42
CA GLY A 27 8.31 -6.02 2.04
C GLY A 27 7.43 -7.23 2.38
N GLU A 28 7.88 -8.08 3.31
CA GLU A 28 7.25 -9.39 3.60
C GLU A 28 5.95 -9.28 4.43
N GLY A 29 5.73 -8.19 5.15
CA GLY A 29 4.53 -8.04 5.98
C GLY A 29 4.45 -6.71 6.71
N PRO A 30 3.31 -6.41 7.37
CA PRO A 30 3.24 -5.35 8.37
C PRO A 30 4.24 -5.56 9.52
N ALA A 31 4.53 -6.82 9.86
CA ALA A 31 5.49 -7.18 10.91
C ALA A 31 6.96 -7.13 10.42
N GLN A 32 7.19 -7.14 9.11
CA GLN A 32 8.52 -7.13 8.53
C GLN A 32 8.54 -6.31 7.22
N PRO A 33 8.33 -4.99 7.33
CA PRO A 33 8.53 -4.08 6.21
C PRO A 33 10.02 -4.03 5.83
N GLY A 34 10.30 -3.74 4.57
CA GLY A 34 11.66 -3.76 4.02
C GLY A 34 11.74 -3.62 2.49
N GLY A 35 10.63 -3.30 1.84
CA GLY A 35 10.56 -3.05 0.41
C GLY A 35 11.10 -1.67 0.03
N LEU A 36 10.81 -1.26 -1.21
CA LEU A 36 11.31 0.00 -1.77
C LEU A 36 10.94 1.26 -0.97
N HIS A 37 9.80 1.28 -0.27
CA HIS A 37 9.40 2.43 0.56
C HIS A 37 10.22 2.55 1.85
N ALA A 38 10.68 1.44 2.43
CA ALA A 38 11.54 1.47 3.61
C ALA A 38 12.94 2.03 3.32
N GLN A 39 13.33 2.09 2.03
CA GLN A 39 14.58 2.68 1.57
C GLN A 39 14.49 4.21 1.38
N GLN A 40 13.30 4.79 1.55
CA GLN A 40 13.09 6.23 1.46
C GLN A 40 13.00 6.81 2.88
N GLU A 41 13.76 7.87 3.16
CA GLU A 41 13.75 8.53 4.48
C GLU A 41 12.37 9.13 4.80
N ILE A 42 11.72 9.70 3.79
CA ILE A 42 10.38 10.26 3.86
C ILE A 42 9.60 9.86 2.60
N HIS A 43 8.36 9.42 2.74
CA HIS A 43 7.41 9.18 1.65
C HIS A 43 5.98 9.55 2.06
N ALA A 44 5.14 9.95 1.11
CA ALA A 44 3.74 10.33 1.31
C ALA A 44 2.78 9.13 1.50
N GLY A 45 3.31 8.02 2.01
CA GLY A 45 2.58 6.78 2.26
C GLY A 45 2.57 5.77 1.12
N LEU A 46 2.27 4.52 1.49
CA LEU A 46 2.10 3.39 0.59
C LEU A 46 0.72 2.76 0.83
N ILE A 47 0.00 2.45 -0.23
CA ILE A 47 -1.25 1.72 -0.15
C ILE A 47 -1.14 0.39 -0.89
N CYS A 48 -1.39 -0.69 -0.16
CA CYS A 48 -1.35 -2.05 -0.67
C CYS A 48 -2.78 -2.59 -0.81
N ILE A 49 -3.17 -3.03 -2.02
CA ILE A 49 -4.46 -3.69 -2.26
C ILE A 49 -4.20 -5.12 -2.69
N ASN A 50 -4.57 -6.06 -1.83
CA ASN A 50 -4.30 -7.48 -1.99
C ASN A 50 -5.59 -8.30 -1.86
N SER A 51 -5.60 -9.47 -2.50
CA SER A 51 -6.66 -10.46 -2.37
C SER A 51 -6.05 -11.83 -2.63
N VAL A 52 -6.60 -12.87 -1.99
CA VAL A 52 -6.29 -14.27 -2.35
C VAL A 52 -6.81 -14.65 -3.74
N PHE A 53 -7.74 -13.86 -4.29
CA PHE A 53 -8.31 -14.05 -5.62
C PHE A 53 -7.59 -13.22 -6.68
N SER A 54 -7.87 -13.52 -7.96
CA SER A 54 -7.34 -12.74 -9.08
C SER A 54 -7.81 -11.28 -9.00
N MET A 55 -6.91 -10.32 -9.17
CA MET A 55 -7.24 -8.90 -9.07
C MET A 55 -7.91 -8.36 -10.35
N ASP A 56 -9.14 -8.78 -10.63
CA ASP A 56 -9.97 -8.29 -11.75
C ASP A 56 -10.47 -6.85 -11.54
N PHE A 57 -11.03 -6.24 -12.58
CA PHE A 57 -11.46 -4.84 -12.55
C PHE A 57 -12.55 -4.56 -11.49
N GLU A 58 -13.49 -5.49 -11.30
CA GLU A 58 -14.58 -5.33 -10.34
C GLU A 58 -14.04 -5.36 -8.90
N ARG A 59 -13.14 -6.31 -8.62
CA ARG A 59 -12.47 -6.43 -7.33
C ARG A 59 -11.57 -5.24 -7.05
N GLN A 60 -10.78 -4.80 -8.02
CA GLN A 60 -9.97 -3.58 -7.90
C GLN A 60 -10.84 -2.40 -7.49
N ARG A 61 -11.96 -2.18 -8.21
CA ARG A 61 -12.87 -1.07 -7.92
C ARG A 61 -13.51 -1.18 -6.54
N ARG A 62 -13.94 -2.38 -6.13
CA ARG A 62 -14.55 -2.59 -4.81
C ARG A 62 -13.54 -2.36 -3.69
N LEU A 63 -12.36 -2.97 -3.75
CA LEU A 63 -11.33 -2.83 -2.72
C LEU A 63 -10.79 -1.41 -2.64
N PHE A 64 -10.66 -0.74 -3.78
CA PHE A 64 -10.33 0.69 -3.83
C PHE A 64 -11.44 1.57 -3.22
N GLY A 65 -12.71 1.14 -3.27
CA GLY A 65 -13.80 1.81 -2.54
C GLY A 65 -13.56 1.84 -1.04
N TYR A 66 -13.27 0.68 -0.44
CA TYR A 66 -12.96 0.59 1.00
C TYR A 66 -11.75 1.45 1.39
N LEU A 67 -10.73 1.50 0.52
CA LEU A 67 -9.60 2.37 0.70
C LEU A 67 -10.01 3.86 0.80
N LEU A 68 -10.85 4.34 -0.11
CA LEU A 68 -11.26 5.75 -0.10
C LEU A 68 -12.06 6.09 1.15
N ASP A 69 -12.93 5.19 1.60
CA ASP A 69 -13.70 5.36 2.84
C ASP A 69 -12.77 5.45 4.07
N GLU A 70 -11.72 4.63 4.11
CA GLU A 70 -10.73 4.65 5.19
C GLU A 70 -9.87 5.93 5.19
N LEU A 71 -9.43 6.39 4.02
CA LEU A 71 -8.64 7.62 3.88
C LEU A 71 -9.39 8.88 4.35
N MET A 72 -10.72 8.86 4.29
CA MET A 72 -11.53 9.95 4.84
C MET A 72 -11.46 10.01 6.38
N LEU A 73 -11.19 8.89 7.05
CA LEU A 73 -11.07 8.80 8.50
C LEU A 73 -9.63 9.04 8.97
N HIS A 74 -8.65 8.55 8.20
CA HIS A 74 -7.23 8.59 8.52
C HIS A 74 -6.42 9.13 7.33
N PRO A 75 -6.28 10.46 7.20
CA PRO A 75 -5.69 11.07 6.00
C PRO A 75 -4.16 11.13 6.03
N ASP A 76 -3.52 10.98 7.19
CA ASP A 76 -2.07 11.03 7.30
C ASP A 76 -1.49 9.63 7.07
N LEU A 77 -0.66 9.50 6.04
CA LEU A 77 0.05 8.27 5.70
C LEU A 77 1.57 8.50 5.59
N VAL A 78 2.09 9.62 6.09
CA VAL A 78 3.53 9.90 5.98
C VAL A 78 4.32 8.78 6.66
N ASN A 79 5.23 8.14 5.92
CA ASN A 79 6.00 6.97 6.35
C ASN A 79 5.16 5.78 6.85
N GLN A 80 3.91 5.70 6.41
CA GLN A 80 2.99 4.63 6.79
C GLN A 80 2.52 3.85 5.58
N ALA A 81 2.01 2.66 5.86
CA ALA A 81 1.32 1.83 4.89
C ALA A 81 -0.11 1.53 5.35
N LEU A 82 -1.02 1.62 4.38
CA LEU A 82 -2.39 1.17 4.52
C LEU A 82 -2.59 -0.06 3.63
N GLU A 83 -3.00 -1.17 4.23
CA GLU A 83 -3.18 -2.44 3.54
C GLU A 83 -4.64 -2.86 3.58
N ILE A 84 -5.21 -3.04 2.39
CA ILE A 84 -6.52 -3.65 2.16
C ILE A 84 -6.26 -5.09 1.71
N PHE A 85 -6.73 -6.05 2.50
CA PHE A 85 -6.58 -7.47 2.19
C PHE A 85 -7.92 -8.19 2.22
N GLU A 86 -8.28 -8.82 1.10
CA GLU A 86 -9.42 -9.74 1.00
C GLU A 86 -8.99 -11.20 1.18
N ASP A 87 -9.64 -11.89 2.12
CA ASP A 87 -9.38 -13.29 2.45
C ASP A 87 -10.26 -14.28 1.65
N GLU A 88 -10.13 -15.57 1.95
CA GLU A 88 -10.87 -16.66 1.30
C GLU A 88 -12.39 -16.62 1.57
N ASN A 89 -12.83 -15.94 2.63
CA ASN A 89 -14.23 -15.74 3.01
C ASN A 89 -14.85 -14.48 2.36
N CYS A 90 -14.09 -13.78 1.50
CA CYS A 90 -14.42 -12.47 0.96
C CYS A 90 -14.53 -11.38 2.05
N GLU A 91 -13.94 -11.60 3.22
CA GLU A 91 -13.84 -10.60 4.26
C GLU A 91 -12.67 -9.66 3.96
N VAL A 92 -12.92 -8.36 4.11
CA VAL A 92 -11.91 -7.33 3.87
C VAL A 92 -11.38 -6.87 5.21
N SER A 93 -10.07 -6.99 5.38
CA SER A 93 -9.31 -6.46 6.50
C SER A 93 -8.53 -5.22 6.06
N ILE A 94 -8.48 -4.24 6.96
CA ILE A 94 -7.76 -2.98 6.77
C ILE A 94 -6.72 -2.90 7.88
N SER A 95 -5.45 -2.70 7.51
CA SER A 95 -4.33 -2.60 8.45
C SER A 95 -3.55 -1.33 8.18
N HIS A 96 -3.28 -0.56 9.23
CA HIS A 96 -2.45 0.63 9.19
C HIS A 96 -1.21 0.42 10.06
N TYR A 97 -0.03 0.69 9.52
CA TYR A 97 1.23 0.47 10.22
C TYR A 97 2.34 1.36 9.66
N GLU A 98 3.34 1.62 10.48
CA GLU A 98 4.53 2.38 10.09
C GLU A 98 5.44 1.53 9.21
N ILE A 99 6.06 2.19 8.24
CA ILE A 99 7.23 1.66 7.54
C ILE A 99 8.45 2.33 8.20
N PRO A 100 9.19 1.60 9.06
CA PRO A 100 10.42 2.14 9.62
C PRO A 100 11.44 2.36 8.50
N VAL A 101 12.15 3.48 8.59
CA VAL A 101 13.31 3.74 7.74
C VAL A 101 14.40 2.75 8.11
N ALA A 102 14.93 2.05 7.11
CA ALA A 102 16.01 1.07 7.27
C ALA A 102 17.38 1.73 7.51
#